data_AF-A0A9E3XHJ5-F1
#
_entry.id   AF-A0A9E3XHJ5-F1
#
_cell.length_a   1.000
_cell.length_b   1.000
_cell.length_c   1.000
_cell.angle_alpha   90.00
_cell.angle_beta   90.00
_cell.angle_gamma   90.00
#
_symmetry.space_group_name_H-M   'P 1'
#
loop_
_entity.id
_entity.type
_entity.pdbx_description
1 polymer ?
#
loop_
_entity_poly.entity_id
_entity_poly.type
_entity_poly.pdbx_seq_one_letter_code
_entity_poly.pdbx_strand_id
1 'polypeptide(L)'
;EISEEEALAFLKEPSAKTVLAAFLSKAEALPALDMDSFKAVMKEVQQETGIKGQELWKPVRVALTGMISGPELPAVIGIFGKEKVCSFVKQVLNKYV
;
A
#
# COMPACT_ATOMS: atom_id res chain seq x y z
N GLU A 1 14.66 5.31 0.28
CA GLU A 1 14.57 5.42 1.75
C GLU A 1 13.46 6.42 2.07
N ILE A 2 12.60 6.14 3.05
CA ILE A 2 11.51 7.05 3.45
C ILE A 2 12.10 8.01 4.48
N SER A 3 12.23 9.28 4.09
CA SER A 3 12.88 10.33 4.91
C SER A 3 11.89 11.33 5.52
N GLU A 4 10.64 11.34 5.05
CA GLU A 4 9.61 12.25 5.54
C GLU A 4 9.06 11.73 6.87
N GLU A 5 9.17 12.54 7.93
CA GLU A 5 8.74 12.16 9.29
C GLU A 5 7.25 11.86 9.35
N GLU A 6 6.42 12.64 8.64
CA GLU A 6 4.98 12.41 8.56
C GLU A 6 4.66 11.07 7.88
N ALA A 7 5.39 10.71 6.82
CA ALA A 7 5.23 9.42 6.15
C ALA A 7 5.56 8.26 7.10
N LEU A 8 6.63 8.41 7.89
CA LEU A 8 7.02 7.43 8.90
C LEU A 8 6.00 7.34 10.03
N ALA A 9 5.36 8.44 10.42
CA ALA A 9 4.29 8.44 11.42
C ALA A 9 3.11 7.57 10.96
N PHE A 10 2.67 7.71 9.70
CA PHE A 10 1.61 6.88 9.14
C PHE A 10 1.95 5.38 9.14
N LEU A 11 3.21 5.01 8.93
CA LEU A 11 3.63 3.60 8.95
C LEU A 11 3.66 2.99 10.37
N LYS A 12 3.82 3.83 11.40
CA LYS A 12 3.85 3.39 12.81
C LYS A 12 2.45 3.20 13.40
N GLU A 13 1.41 3.70 12.74
CA GLU A 13 0.03 3.49 13.18
C GLU A 13 -0.33 1.99 13.13
N PRO A 14 -1.06 1.44 14.13
CA PRO A 14 -1.47 0.04 14.13
C PRO A 14 -2.28 -0.37 12.89
N SER A 15 -3.03 0.58 12.31
CA SER A 15 -3.79 0.39 11.08
C SER A 15 -2.89 0.12 9.87
N ALA A 16 -1.69 0.68 9.81
CA ALA A 16 -0.78 0.53 8.69
C ALA A 16 -0.33 -0.91 8.48
N LYS A 17 0.05 -1.62 9.56
CA LYS A 17 0.41 -3.05 9.50
C LYS A 17 -0.72 -3.89 8.95
N THR A 18 -1.92 -3.65 9.46
CA THR A 18 -3.12 -4.39 9.09
C THR A 18 -3.44 -4.18 7.61
N VAL A 19 -3.43 -2.93 7.15
CA VAL A 19 -3.68 -2.56 5.75
C VAL A 19 -2.62 -3.14 4.81
N LEU A 20 -1.34 -2.96 5.12
CA LEU A 20 -0.24 -3.39 4.26
C LEU A 20 -0.16 -4.91 4.15
N ALA A 21 -0.39 -5.64 5.25
CA ALA A 21 -0.41 -7.10 5.25
C ALA A 21 -1.59 -7.64 4.42
N ALA A 22 -2.79 -7.09 4.62
CA ALA A 22 -3.98 -7.49 3.85
C ALA A 22 -3.83 -7.16 2.36
N PHE A 23 -3.31 -5.97 2.04
CA PHE A 23 -3.00 -5.57 0.67
C PHE A 23 -2.01 -6.52 0.00
N LEU A 24 -0.89 -6.81 0.67
CA LEU A 24 0.15 -7.69 0.15
C LEU A 24 -0.40 -9.09 -0.15
N SER A 25 -1.13 -9.68 0.80
CA SER A 25 -1.70 -11.02 0.65
C SER A 25 -2.61 -11.13 -0.59
N LYS A 26 -3.49 -10.13 -0.79
CA LYS A 26 -4.38 -10.08 -1.95
C LYS A 26 -3.64 -9.82 -3.25
N ALA A 27 -2.71 -8.89 -3.25
CA ALA A 27 -1.90 -8.56 -4.44
C ALA A 27 -1.07 -9.76 -4.90
N GLU A 28 -0.53 -10.56 -3.98
CA GLU A 28 0.23 -11.77 -4.28
C GLU A 28 -0.62 -12.89 -4.88
N ALA A 29 -1.90 -12.97 -4.49
CA ALA A 29 -2.84 -13.96 -5.01
C ALA A 29 -3.29 -13.69 -6.46
N LEU A 30 -3.15 -12.46 -6.95
CA LEU A 30 -3.53 -12.10 -8.32
C LEU A 30 -2.46 -12.53 -9.33
N PRO A 31 -2.83 -12.92 -10.57
CA PRO A 31 -1.85 -13.21 -11.62
C PRO A 31 -1.09 -11.95 -12.09
N ALA A 32 -1.76 -10.79 -12.09
CA ALA A 32 -1.21 -9.50 -12.44
C ALA A 32 -1.86 -8.40 -11.59
N LEU A 33 -1.20 -7.24 -11.49
CA LEU A 33 -1.71 -6.07 -10.79
C LEU A 33 -1.58 -4.85 -11.69
N ASP A 34 -2.73 -4.24 -11.97
CA ASP A 34 -2.95 -3.06 -12.80
C ASP A 34 -3.85 -2.05 -12.07
N MET A 35 -4.26 -0.99 -12.76
CA MET A 35 -5.08 0.09 -12.20
C MET A 35 -6.42 -0.40 -11.63
N ASP A 36 -7.08 -1.33 -12.31
CA ASP A 36 -8.44 -1.76 -11.98
C ASP A 36 -8.43 -2.84 -10.90
N SER A 37 -7.56 -3.84 -11.05
CA SER A 37 -7.32 -4.86 -10.03
C SER A 37 -6.80 -4.25 -8.72
N PHE A 38 -5.98 -3.20 -8.78
CA PHE A 38 -5.57 -2.45 -7.58
C PHE A 38 -6.76 -1.83 -6.84
N LYS A 39 -7.67 -1.15 -7.56
CA LYS A 39 -8.87 -0.56 -6.94
C LYS A 39 -9.76 -1.64 -6.32
N ALA A 40 -9.88 -2.79 -6.98
CA ALA A 40 -10.62 -3.93 -6.45
C ALA A 40 -9.98 -4.46 -5.15
N VAL A 41 -8.66 -4.70 -5.16
CA VAL A 41 -7.92 -5.13 -3.96
C VAL A 41 -8.08 -4.14 -2.82
N MET A 42 -7.94 -2.84 -3.07
CA MET A 42 -8.11 -1.81 -2.03
C MET A 42 -9.53 -1.81 -1.44
N LYS A 43 -10.54 -2.05 -2.26
CA LYS A 43 -11.92 -2.21 -1.81
C LYS A 43 -12.10 -3.45 -0.93
N GLU A 44 -11.47 -4.57 -1.29
CA GLU A 44 -11.49 -5.78 -0.46
C GLU A 44 -10.77 -5.57 0.87
N VAL A 45 -9.59 -4.93 0.87
CA VAL A 45 -8.87 -4.57 2.11
C VAL A 45 -9.75 -3.70 3.00
N GLN A 46 -10.43 -2.71 2.42
CA GLN A 46 -11.38 -1.87 3.15
C GLN A 46 -12.50 -2.70 3.81
N GLN A 47 -13.06 -3.67 3.09
CA GLN A 47 -14.14 -4.52 3.58
C GLN A 47 -13.67 -5.47 4.69
N GLU A 48 -12.50 -6.07 4.51
CA GLU A 48 -11.92 -7.04 5.44
C GLU A 48 -11.46 -6.38 6.75
N THR A 49 -10.80 -5.23 6.66
CA THR A 49 -10.20 -4.55 7.82
C THR A 49 -11.13 -3.53 8.48
N GLY A 50 -12.16 -3.07 7.76
CA GLY A 50 -13.01 -1.95 8.17
C GLY A 50 -12.34 -0.57 8.11
N ILE A 51 -11.05 -0.50 7.77
CA ILE A 51 -10.23 0.73 7.73
C ILE A 51 -10.54 1.51 6.45
N LYS A 52 -10.69 2.84 6.55
CA LYS A 52 -11.15 3.71 5.44
C LYS A 52 -10.33 4.99 5.35
N GLY A 53 -10.56 5.76 4.28
CA GLY A 53 -9.99 7.10 4.15
C GLY A 53 -8.47 7.11 4.20
N GLN A 54 -7.89 8.09 4.91
CA GLN A 54 -6.43 8.26 4.94
C GLN A 54 -5.70 7.06 5.55
N GLU A 55 -6.28 6.40 6.55
CA GLU A 55 -5.68 5.21 7.20
C GLU A 55 -5.60 4.00 6.29
N LEU A 56 -6.46 3.90 5.27
CA LEU A 56 -6.40 2.86 4.25
C LEU A 56 -5.42 3.23 3.14
N TRP A 57 -5.51 4.46 2.63
CA TRP A 57 -4.81 4.86 1.41
C TRP A 57 -3.37 5.34 1.63
N LYS A 58 -3.10 6.02 2.75
CA LYS A 58 -1.76 6.58 3.02
C LYS A 58 -0.70 5.50 3.28
N PRO A 59 -0.94 4.43 4.07
CA PRO A 59 0.08 3.40 4.25
C PRO A 59 0.52 2.76 2.94
N VAL A 60 -0.44 2.39 2.07
CA VAL A 60 -0.13 1.83 0.74
C VAL A 60 0.60 2.86 -0.12
N ARG A 61 0.21 4.14 -0.09
CA ARG A 61 0.92 5.19 -0.82
C ARG A 61 2.37 5.32 -0.38
N VAL A 62 2.58 5.50 0.92
CA VAL A 62 3.91 5.67 1.50
C VAL A 62 4.75 4.43 1.22
N ALA A 63 4.18 3.23 1.28
CA ALA A 63 4.92 2.02 0.98
C ALA A 63 5.45 1.97 -0.46
N LEU A 64 4.73 2.56 -1.42
CA LEU A 64 5.07 2.50 -2.85
C LEU A 64 5.90 3.70 -3.32
N THR A 65 5.68 4.87 -2.76
CA THR A 65 6.31 6.12 -3.23
C THR A 65 7.22 6.76 -2.20
N GLY A 66 7.12 6.37 -0.92
CA GLY A 66 7.81 7.02 0.20
C GLY A 66 7.30 8.43 0.51
N MET A 67 6.14 8.82 -0.02
CA MET A 67 5.58 10.17 0.08
C MET A 67 4.14 10.12 0.60
N ILE A 68 3.70 11.11 1.37
CA ILE A 68 2.30 11.21 1.84
C ILE A 68 1.33 11.71 0.76
N SER A 69 1.86 12.38 -0.28
CA SER A 69 1.13 12.92 -1.42
C SER A 69 1.92 12.66 -2.71
N GLY A 70 1.36 13.01 -3.88
CA GLY A 70 2.04 12.83 -5.16
C GLY A 70 1.14 12.22 -6.24
N PRO A 71 1.69 11.50 -7.23
CA PRO A 71 0.93 11.03 -8.38
C PRO A 71 -0.19 10.07 -7.99
N GLU A 72 -1.15 9.88 -8.89
CA GLU A 72 -2.25 8.95 -8.67
C GLU A 72 -1.74 7.52 -8.48
N LEU A 73 -2.10 6.89 -7.35
CA LEU A 73 -1.63 5.55 -7.03
C LEU A 73 -1.97 4.50 -8.09
N PRO A 74 -3.18 4.47 -8.67
CA PRO A 74 -3.47 3.53 -9.75
C PRO A 74 -2.46 3.63 -10.90
N ALA A 75 -2.07 4.84 -11.31
CA ALA A 75 -1.08 5.04 -12.37
C ALA A 75 0.31 4.53 -11.96
N VAL A 76 0.72 4.77 -10.71
CA VAL A 76 1.98 4.22 -10.16
C VAL A 76 1.98 2.68 -10.23
N ILE A 77 0.87 2.04 -9.85
CA ILE A 77 0.72 0.58 -9.92
C ILE A 77 0.83 0.09 -11.37
N GLY A 78 0.16 0.76 -12.31
CA GLY A 78 0.22 0.40 -13.73
C GLY A 78 1.63 0.44 -14.32
N ILE A 79 2.50 1.31 -13.79
CA ILE A 79 3.92 1.39 -14.20
C ILE A 79 4.77 0.32 -13.51
N PHE A 80 4.54 0.08 -12.21
CA PHE A 80 5.38 -0.84 -11.43
C PHE A 80 5.03 -2.32 -11.62
N GLY A 81 3.75 -2.63 -11.83
CA GLY A 81 3.25 -3.99 -11.87
C GLY A 81 3.35 -4.72 -10.53
N LYS A 82 2.82 -5.95 -10.50
CA LYS A 82 2.67 -6.77 -9.29
C LYS A 82 3.98 -6.96 -8.52
N GLU A 83 5.03 -7.41 -9.19
CA GLU A 83 6.26 -7.86 -8.52
C GLU A 83 6.93 -6.73 -7.72
N LYS A 84 7.07 -5.56 -8.36
CA LYS A 84 7.70 -4.40 -7.75
C LYS A 84 6.85 -3.82 -6.61
N VAL A 85 5.52 -3.77 -6.80
CA VAL A 85 4.57 -3.36 -5.76
C VAL A 85 4.67 -4.26 -4.53
N CYS A 86 4.62 -5.58 -4.71
CA CYS A 86 4.72 -6.52 -3.60
C CYS A 86 6.08 -6.43 -2.90
N SER A 87 7.16 -6.28 -3.67
CA SER A 87 8.51 -6.09 -3.12
C SER A 87 8.61 -4.84 -2.24
N PHE A 88 8.07 -3.70 -2.69
CA PHE A 88 8.09 -2.48 -1.89
C PHE A 88 7.30 -2.61 -0.59
N VAL A 89 6.08 -3.18 -0.67
CA VAL A 89 5.26 -3.38 0.52
C VAL A 89 5.94 -4.32 1.51
N LYS A 90 6.57 -5.42 1.05
CA LYS A 90 7.36 -6.31 1.91
C LYS A 90 8.53 -5.61 2.58
N GLN A 91 9.29 -4.81 1.84
CA GLN A 91 10.41 -4.05 2.41
C GLN A 91 9.93 -3.09 3.50
N VAL A 92 8.79 -2.44 3.27
CA VAL A 92 8.22 -1.49 4.23
C VAL A 92 7.71 -2.19 5.47
N LEU A 93 6.97 -3.29 5.30
CA LEU A 93 6.51 -4.15 6.40
C LEU A 93 7.67 -4.68 7.26
N ASN A 94 8.84 -4.94 6.67
CA ASN A 94 9.98 -5.46 7.41
C ASN A 94 10.82 -4.37 8.09
N LYS A 95 10.86 -3.15 7.53
CA LYS A 95 11.76 -2.08 7.98
C LYS A 95 11.09 -1.05 8.89
N TYR A 96 9.78 -0.81 8.73
CA TYR A 96 9.11 0.34 9.33
C TYR A 96 7.86 0.00 10.16
N VAL A 97 7.41 -1.25 10.14
CA VAL A 97 6.12 -1.73 10.69
C VAL A 97 6.32 -3.00 11.51
#